data_AF-A0A377TWE3-F1
#
_entry.id   AF-A0A377TWE3-F1
#
_cell.length_a   1.000
_cell.length_b   1.000
_cell.length_c   1.000
_cell.angle_alpha   90.00
_cell.angle_beta   90.00
_cell.angle_gamma   90.00
#
_symmetry.space_group_name_H-M   'P 1'
#
loop_
_entity.id
_entity.type
_entity.pdbx_description
1 polymer ?
#
loop_
_entity_poly.entity_id
_entity_poly.type
_entity_poly.pdbx_seq_one_letter_code
_entity_poly.pdbx_strand_id
1 'polypeptide(L)' 'MEHTVAGAIKEWRKHNKVIGQVKISYKKILRKCRELSLAGGKYREYQGLCAKYQCARLTAVTKGLVPFEDKPFKAYLQ' A
#
# COMPACT_ATOMS: atom_id res chain seq x y z
N MET A 1 -24.41 11.88 -29.90
CA MET A 1 -23.49 11.98 -28.74
C MET A 1 -22.47 10.88 -28.93
N GLU A 2 -21.27 11.18 -29.41
CA GLU A 2 -20.26 10.15 -29.64
C GLU A 2 -19.87 9.54 -28.29
N HIS A 3 -20.34 8.33 -28.03
CA HIS A 3 -19.79 7.51 -26.96
C HIS A 3 -18.41 7.06 -27.40
N THR A 4 -17.42 7.92 -27.19
CA THR A 4 -16.03 7.53 -27.33
C THR A 4 -15.80 6.26 -26.51
N VAL A 5 -15.05 5.31 -27.06
CA VAL A 5 -14.73 4.03 -26.41
C VAL A 5 -14.21 4.26 -24.98
N ALA A 6 -13.47 5.35 -24.77
CA ALA A 6 -13.00 5.81 -23.46
C ALA A 6 -14.16 6.13 -22.48
N GLY A 7 -15.22 6.79 -22.94
CA GLY A 7 -16.42 7.09 -22.16
C GLY A 7 -17.19 5.83 -21.76
N ALA A 8 -17.37 4.90 -22.70
CA ALA A 8 -18.01 3.62 -22.45
C ALA A 8 -17.24 2.77 -21.43
N ILE A 9 -15.91 2.71 -21.56
CA ILE A 9 -15.03 2.03 -20.58
C ILE A 9 -15.12 2.67 -19.20
N LYS A 10 -15.23 4.00 -19.12
CA LYS A 10 -15.32 4.73 -17.85
C LYS A 10 -16.63 4.42 -17.12
N GLU A 11 -17.75 4.39 -17.83
CA GLU A 11 -19.05 4.02 -17.27
C GLU A 11 -19.12 2.53 -16.91
N TRP A 12 -18.57 1.64 -17.74
CA TRP A 12 -18.49 0.22 -17.40
C TRP A 12 -17.68 -0.04 -16.11
N ARG A 13 -16.57 0.70 -15.91
CA ARG A 13 -15.75 0.63 -14.67
C ARG A 13 -16.48 1.10 -13.42
N LYS A 14 -17.42 2.07 -13.53
CA LYS A 14 -18.23 2.52 -12.38
C LYS A 14 -19.18 1.42 -11.89
N HIS A 15 -19.75 0.67 -12.82
CA HIS A 15 -20.75 -0.36 -12.50
C HIS A 15 -20.12 -1.71 -12.17
N ASN A 16 -18.92 -2.01 -12.68
CA ASN A 16 -18.23 -3.28 -12.44
C ASN A 16 -17.39 -3.25 -11.15
N LYS A 17 -18.06 -3.34 -10.00
CA LYS A 17 -17.44 -3.45 -8.67
C LYS A 17 -16.47 -4.64 -8.57
N VAL A 18 -16.74 -5.74 -9.29
CA VAL A 18 -15.86 -6.92 -9.36
C VAL A 18 -14.48 -6.57 -9.89
N ILE A 19 -14.40 -5.85 -11.01
CA ILE A 19 -13.13 -5.38 -11.60
C ILE A 19 -12.41 -4.42 -10.63
N GLY A 20 -13.15 -3.55 -9.94
CA GLY A 20 -12.61 -2.70 -8.89
C GLY A 20 -11.95 -3.52 -7.78
N GLN A 21 -12.65 -4.55 -7.29
CA GLN A 21 -12.16 -5.43 -6.23
C GLN A 21 -10.96 -6.28 -6.67
N VAL A 22 -10.96 -6.78 -7.91
CA VAL A 22 -9.82 -7.47 -8.51
C VAL A 22 -8.61 -6.55 -8.59
N LYS A 23 -8.77 -5.29 -9.05
CA LYS A 23 -7.68 -4.30 -9.07
C LYS A 23 -7.13 -3.99 -7.68
N ILE A 24 -8.01 -3.84 -6.67
CA ILE A 24 -7.59 -3.61 -5.29
C ILE A 24 -6.79 -4.81 -4.77
N SER A 25 -7.27 -6.03 -5.01
CA SER A 25 -6.62 -7.27 -4.59
C SER A 25 -5.26 -7.43 -5.27
N TYR A 26 -5.18 -7.16 -6.57
CA TYR A 26 -3.94 -7.16 -7.33
C TYR A 26 -2.92 -6.14 -6.78
N LYS A 27 -3.35 -4.91 -6.47
CA LYS A 27 -2.49 -3.91 -5.83
C LYS A 27 -1.99 -4.35 -4.45
N LYS A 28 -2.82 -5.05 -3.66
CA LYS A 28 -2.41 -5.61 -2.36
C LYS A 28 -1.35 -6.71 -2.54
N ILE A 29 -1.54 -7.60 -3.52
CA ILE A 29 -0.56 -8.66 -3.83
C ILE A 29 0.76 -8.03 -4.30
N LEU A 30 0.73 -7.08 -5.23
CA LEU A 30 1.92 -6.36 -5.67
C LEU A 30 2.66 -5.69 -4.51
N ARG A 31 1.92 -5.11 -3.56
CA ARG A 31 2.50 -4.52 -2.36
C ARG A 31 3.21 -5.60 -1.51
N LYS A 32 2.55 -6.73 -1.25
CA LYS A 32 3.17 -7.86 -0.53
C LYS A 32 4.43 -8.38 -1.24
N CYS A 33 4.41 -8.49 -2.57
CA CYS A 33 5.59 -8.91 -3.34
C CYS A 33 6.75 -7.94 -3.17
N ARG A 34 6.50 -6.62 -3.16
CA ARG A 34 7.53 -5.62 -2.91
C ARG A 34 8.05 -5.69 -1.47
N GLU A 35 7.18 -5.87 -0.49
CA GLU A 35 7.55 -6.06 0.92
C GLU A 35 8.43 -7.31 1.13
N LEU A 36 8.14 -8.41 0.42
CA LEU A 36 8.98 -9.61 0.41
C LEU A 36 10.38 -9.33 -0.18
N SER A 37 10.47 -8.54 -1.25
CA SER A 37 11.75 -8.11 -1.83
C SER A 37 12.54 -7.18 -0.90
N LEU A 38 11.89 -6.56 0.08
CA LEU A 38 12.52 -5.69 1.08
C LEU A 38 13.07 -6.46 2.30
N ALA A 39 12.99 -7.79 2.35
CA ALA A 39 13.47 -8.60 3.48
C ALA A 39 15.00 -8.52 3.75
N GLY A 40 15.76 -7.80 2.91
CA GLY A 40 17.17 -7.46 3.10
C GLY A 40 17.48 -5.97 2.87
N GLY A 41 18.56 -5.48 3.49
CA GLY A 41 19.07 -4.11 3.30
C GLY A 41 18.42 -3.02 4.17
N LYS A 42 18.26 -1.81 3.61
CA LYS A 42 17.79 -0.58 4.30
C LYS A 42 16.43 -0.71 5.01
N TYR A 43 15.56 -1.60 4.51
CA TYR A 43 14.27 -1.85 5.17
C TYR A 43 14.43 -2.64 6.47
N ARG A 44 15.35 -3.60 6.52
CA ARG A 44 15.68 -4.32 7.77
C ARG A 44 16.31 -3.37 8.79
N GLU A 45 17.16 -2.44 8.34
CA GLU A 45 17.70 -1.36 9.19
C GLU A 45 16.58 -0.47 9.72
N TYR A 46 15.64 -0.05 8.86
CA TYR A 46 14.49 0.72 9.28
C TYR A 46 13.62 -0.01 10.32
N GLN A 47 13.35 -1.31 10.11
CA GLN A 47 12.62 -2.12 11.09
C GLN A 47 13.35 -2.13 12.44
N GLY A 48 14.68 -2.28 12.42
CA GLY A 48 15.52 -2.15 13.62
C GLY A 48 15.41 -0.77 14.30
N LEU A 49 15.37 0.32 13.52
CA LEU A 49 15.17 1.66 14.05
C LEU A 49 13.78 1.84 14.66
N CYS A 50 12.73 1.28 14.05
CA CYS A 50 11.38 1.30 14.61
C CYS A 50 11.29 0.55 15.94
N ALA A 51 12.00 -0.57 16.08
CA ALA A 51 12.09 -1.28 17.35
C ALA A 51 12.82 -0.44 18.42
N LYS A 52 13.88 0.29 18.02
CA LYS A 52 14.73 1.08 18.93
C LYS A 52 14.08 2.38 19.39
N TYR A 53 13.42 3.14 18.51
CA TYR A 53 12.89 4.45 18.85
C TYR A 53 11.57 4.39 19.62
N GLN A 54 11.53 5.09 20.75
CA GLN A 54 10.36 5.12 21.63
C GLN A 54 9.15 5.78 20.98
N CYS A 55 9.35 6.80 20.14
CA CYS A 55 8.27 7.42 19.37
C CYS A 55 7.62 6.44 18.39
N ALA A 56 8.38 5.51 17.80
CA ALA A 56 7.84 4.48 16.93
C ALA A 56 6.98 3.49 17.72
N ARG A 57 7.48 3.01 18.87
CA ARG A 57 6.71 2.12 19.77
C ARG A 57 5.42 2.77 20.30
N LEU A 58 5.47 4.07 20.61
CA LEU A 58 4.29 4.82 21.08
C LEU A 58 3.18 4.87 20.03
N THR A 59 3.52 4.98 18.73
CA THR A 59 2.47 4.96 17.69
C THR A 59 1.75 3.62 17.58
N ALA A 60 2.44 2.50 17.86
CA ALA A 60 1.83 1.17 17.79
C ALA A 60 0.78 0.94 18.90
N VAL A 61 0.94 1.59 20.05
CA VAL A 61 0.02 1.49 21.20
C VAL A 61 -1.01 2.62 21.26
N THR A 62 -0.90 3.63 20.39
CA THR A 62 -1.81 4.78 20.38
C THR A 62 -2.97 4.52 19.43
N LYS A 63 -4.19 4.48 19.99
CA LYS A 63 -5.41 4.24 19.23
C LYS A 63 -5.62 5.34 18.17
N GLY A 64 -5.82 4.92 16.91
CA GLY A 64 -6.06 5.84 15.79
C GLY A 64 -4.82 6.32 15.05
N LEU A 65 -3.61 5.96 15.53
CA LEU A 65 -2.38 6.18 14.77
C LEU A 65 -1.97 4.90 14.02
N VAL A 66 -1.39 5.10 12.84
CA VAL A 66 -0.80 4.01 12.06
C VAL A 66 0.61 3.74 12.58
N PRO A 67 0.97 2.49 12.92
CA PRO A 67 2.32 2.12 13.31
C PRO A 67 3.35 2.59 12.28
N PHE A 68 4.51 3.04 12.75
CA PHE A 68 5.57 3.52 11.84
C PHE A 68 5.99 2.43 10.83
N GLU A 69 6.08 1.17 11.27
CA GLU A 69 6.37 0.01 10.42
C GLU A 69 5.38 -0.20 9.27
N ASP A 70 4.13 0.23 9.45
CA ASP A 70 3.05 0.09 8.47
C ASP A 70 2.91 1.31 7.55
N LYS A 71 3.64 2.41 7.83
CA LYS A 71 3.57 3.62 7.01
C LYS A 71 4.07 3.31 5.60
N PRO A 72 3.34 3.73 4.55
CA PRO A 72 3.66 3.38 3.17
C PRO A 72 5.02 3.94 2.77
N PHE A 73 5.94 3.03 2.52
CA PHE A 73 7.34 3.29 2.20
C PHE A 73 7.58 3.77 0.78
N LYS A 74 7.02 4.91 0.38
CA LYS A 74 7.37 5.47 -0.94
C LYS A 74 8.88 5.65 -1.14
N ALA A 75 9.66 5.86 -0.07
CA ALA A 75 11.10 6.06 -0.12
C ALA A 75 11.94 4.78 -0.32
N TYR A 76 11.43 3.60 0.02
CA TYR A 76 12.12 2.31 -0.20
C TYR A 76 11.52 1.47 -1.33
N LEU A 77 10.46 1.98 -1.97
CA LEU A 77 9.76 1.31 -3.08
C LEU A 77 10.15 1.89 -4.46
N GLN A 78 11.23 2.67 -4.55
CA GLN A 78 11.79 3.15 -5.83
C GLN A 78 12.61 2.05 -6.50
#